data_AF-A0A3M2ANC5-F1
#
_entry.id   AF-A0A3M2ANC5-F1
#
_cell.length_a   1.000
_cell.length_b   1.000
_cell.length_c   1.000
_cell.angle_alpha   90.00
_cell.angle_beta   90.00
_cell.angle_gamma   90.00
#
_symmetry.space_group_name_H-M   'P 1'
#
loop_
_entity.id
_entity.type
_entity.pdbx_description
1 polymer ?
#
loop_
_entity_poly.entity_id
_entity_poly.type
_entity_poly.pdbx_seq_one_letter_code
_entity_poly.pdbx_strand_id
1 'polypeptide(L)'
;MIHLVRGSVRDNQGLTLLEVIIAMALTTMALLMLSGFTTIIVNGLAQGQLITKATLLAQEKLEELQARSTHIPLGMRTLKESVGSIPQFPEFQRTVEIATHTPVEGLQTVTVTVSWHKGAHSVTLTTLFPED
;
A
#
# COMPACT_ATOMS: atom_id res chain seq x y z
N MET A 1 -71.73 -22.87 -17.06
CA MET A 1 -70.34 -22.92 -16.59
C MET A 1 -69.63 -24.02 -17.39
N ILE A 2 -68.65 -23.67 -18.22
CA ILE A 2 -67.45 -24.44 -18.60
C ILE A 2 -66.56 -23.50 -19.43
N HIS A 3 -65.29 -23.40 -19.01
CA HIS A 3 -64.24 -22.53 -19.51
C HIS A 3 -63.67 -22.99 -20.87
N LEU A 4 -63.19 -22.03 -21.67
CA LEU A 4 -62.08 -22.27 -22.60
C LEU A 4 -60.95 -21.29 -22.30
N VAL A 5 -59.98 -21.77 -21.52
CA VAL A 5 -58.67 -21.14 -21.36
C VAL A 5 -57.88 -21.43 -22.64
N ARG A 6 -57.61 -20.39 -23.44
CA ARG A 6 -56.62 -20.46 -24.53
C ARG A 6 -55.22 -20.45 -23.92
N GLY A 7 -54.53 -21.58 -23.96
CA GLY A 7 -53.11 -21.65 -23.64
C GLY A 7 -52.31 -20.82 -24.65
N SER A 8 -51.53 -19.86 -24.15
CA SER A 8 -50.53 -19.12 -24.92
C SER A 8 -49.40 -20.07 -25.31
N VAL A 9 -49.15 -20.23 -26.61
CA VAL A 9 -47.99 -20.97 -27.13
C VAL A 9 -46.75 -20.15 -26.80
N ARG A 10 -45.93 -20.64 -25.88
CA ARG A 10 -44.59 -20.08 -25.61
C ARG A 10 -43.69 -20.39 -26.79
N ASP A 11 -43.15 -19.34 -27.40
CA ASP A 11 -42.16 -19.43 -28.46
C ASP A 11 -40.82 -19.89 -27.86
N ASN A 12 -40.53 -21.18 -27.93
CA ASN A 12 -39.30 -21.79 -27.43
C ASN A 12 -38.20 -21.67 -28.50
N GLN A 13 -37.69 -20.45 -28.70
CA GLN A 13 -36.52 -20.23 -29.54
C GLN A 13 -35.28 -20.80 -28.84
N GLY A 14 -34.78 -21.94 -29.32
CA GLY A 14 -33.56 -22.57 -28.81
C GLY A 14 -32.30 -21.80 -29.21
N LEU A 15 -31.22 -21.99 -28.46
CA LEU A 15 -29.90 -21.41 -28.79
C LEU A 15 -29.42 -21.91 -30.15
N THR A 16 -28.95 -21.00 -30.99
CA THR A 16 -28.34 -21.38 -32.27
C THR A 16 -26.91 -21.88 -32.03
N LEU A 17 -26.43 -22.79 -32.89
CA LEU A 17 -25.05 -23.28 -32.81
C LEU A 17 -24.02 -22.14 -32.97
N LEU A 18 -24.34 -21.14 -33.81
CA LEU A 18 -23.52 -19.96 -33.99
C LEU A 18 -23.42 -19.12 -32.71
N GLU A 19 -24.53 -18.96 -31.99
CA GLU A 19 -24.56 -18.22 -30.72
C GLU A 19 -23.70 -18.88 -29.66
N VAL A 20 -23.71 -20.21 -29.57
CA VAL A 20 -22.86 -20.95 -28.63
C VAL A 20 -21.38 -20.76 -28.97
N ILE A 21 -21.00 -20.82 -30.25
CA ILE A 21 -19.60 -20.61 -30.66
C ILE A 21 -19.15 -19.17 -30.38
N ILE A 22 -20.00 -18.18 -30.65
CA ILE A 22 -19.69 -16.77 -30.34
C ILE A 22 -19.58 -16.58 -28.83
N ALA A 23 -20.49 -17.13 -28.03
CA ALA A 23 -20.45 -17.05 -26.57
C ALA A 23 -19.18 -17.69 -26.01
N MET A 24 -18.77 -18.86 -26.52
CA MET A 24 -17.51 -19.51 -26.15
C MET A 24 -16.30 -18.66 -26.54
N ALA A 25 -16.28 -18.08 -27.75
CA ALA A 25 -15.21 -17.20 -28.19
C ALA A 25 -15.07 -15.96 -27.28
N LEU A 26 -16.18 -15.29 -26.96
CA LEU A 26 -16.18 -14.15 -26.04
C LEU A 26 -15.78 -14.56 -24.61
N THR A 27 -16.23 -15.72 -24.14
CA THR A 27 -15.89 -16.24 -22.81
C THR A 27 -14.38 -16.49 -22.70
N THR A 28 -13.78 -17.14 -23.69
CA THR A 28 -12.33 -17.39 -23.68
C THR A 28 -11.53 -16.09 -23.69
N MET A 29 -11.94 -15.10 -24.51
CA MET A 29 -11.29 -13.79 -24.53
C MET A 29 -11.41 -13.06 -23.18
N ALA A 30 -12.57 -13.12 -22.54
CA ALA A 30 -12.79 -12.54 -21.21
C ALA A 30 -11.87 -13.17 -20.15
N LEU A 31 -11.73 -14.50 -20.16
CA LEU A 31 -10.85 -15.21 -19.23
C LEU A 31 -9.37 -14.84 -19.39
N LEU A 32 -8.91 -14.65 -20.64
CA LEU A 32 -7.55 -14.19 -20.91
C LEU A 32 -7.31 -12.77 -20.37
N MET A 33 -8.27 -11.86 -20.56
CA MET A 33 -8.18 -10.50 -20.00
C MET A 33 -8.15 -10.50 -18.48
N LEU A 34 -9.00 -11.30 -17.84
CA LEU A 34 -9.05 -11.45 -16.38
C LEU A 34 -7.71 -11.94 -15.83
N SER A 35 -7.08 -12.93 -16.46
CA SER A 35 -5.76 -13.43 -16.05
C SER A 35 -4.71 -12.32 -16.02
N GLY A 36 -4.59 -11.52 -17.09
CA GLY A 36 -3.67 -10.38 -17.11
C GLY A 36 -3.96 -9.37 -15.99
N PHE A 37 -5.24 -9.08 -15.76
CA PHE A 37 -5.67 -8.12 -14.74
C PHE A 37 -5.34 -8.58 -13.31
N THR A 38 -5.47 -9.88 -13.00
CA THR A 38 -5.12 -10.39 -11.66
C THR A 38 -3.68 -10.11 -11.26
N THR A 39 -2.74 -10.19 -12.21
CA THR A 39 -1.32 -9.91 -11.94
C THR A 39 -1.11 -8.45 -11.56
N ILE A 40 -1.80 -7.54 -12.25
CA ILE A 40 -1.73 -6.10 -11.98
C ILE A 40 -2.26 -5.80 -10.57
N ILE A 41 -3.40 -6.39 -10.20
CA ILE A 41 -3.99 -6.21 -8.86
C ILE A 41 -3.04 -6.70 -7.77
N VAL A 42 -2.51 -7.91 -7.89
CA VAL A 42 -1.65 -8.51 -6.86
C VAL A 42 -0.40 -7.66 -6.65
N ASN A 43 0.24 -7.22 -7.73
CA ASN A 43 1.41 -6.35 -7.65
C ASN A 43 1.07 -4.99 -7.04
N GLY A 44 -0.07 -4.39 -7.42
CA GLY A 44 -0.54 -3.14 -6.83
C GLY A 44 -0.77 -3.26 -5.32
N LEU A 45 -1.41 -4.34 -4.88
CA LEU A 45 -1.63 -4.61 -3.45
C LEU A 45 -0.32 -4.83 -2.70
N ALA A 46 0.61 -5.60 -3.25
CA ALA A 46 1.92 -5.85 -2.64
C ALA A 46 2.70 -4.54 -2.45
N GLN A 47 2.71 -3.65 -3.47
CA GLN A 47 3.34 -2.33 -3.37
C GLN A 47 2.65 -1.44 -2.34
N GLY A 48 1.31 -1.44 -2.31
CA GLY A 48 0.54 -0.70 -1.31
C GLY A 48 0.85 -1.15 0.12
N GLN A 49 0.98 -2.46 0.36
CA GLN A 49 1.36 -3.00 1.67
C GLN A 49 2.75 -2.53 2.11
N LEU A 50 3.72 -2.48 1.20
CA LEU A 50 5.07 -2.00 1.52
C LEU A 50 5.07 -0.52 1.91
N ILE A 51 4.29 0.31 1.20
CA ILE A 51 4.13 1.73 1.52
C ILE A 51 3.47 1.89 2.89
N THR A 52 2.38 1.18 3.17
CA THR A 52 1.69 1.25 4.46
C THR A 52 2.62 0.83 5.60
N LYS A 53 3.36 -0.27 5.44
CA LYS A 53 4.35 -0.71 6.43
C LYS A 53 5.46 0.32 6.65
N ALA A 54 6.01 0.89 5.57
CA ALA A 54 7.03 1.93 5.66
C ALA A 54 6.52 3.17 6.43
N THR A 55 5.28 3.59 6.17
CA THR A 55 4.64 4.69 6.88
C THR A 55 4.47 4.37 8.36
N LEU A 56 3.97 3.18 8.70
CA LEU A 56 3.82 2.76 10.11
C LEU A 56 5.17 2.71 10.83
N LEU A 57 6.22 2.17 10.20
CA LEU A 57 7.58 2.14 10.76
C LEU A 57 8.19 3.53 10.97
N ALA A 58 7.85 4.48 10.09
CA ALA A 58 8.26 5.87 10.22
C ALA A 58 7.52 6.57 11.36
N GLN A 59 6.19 6.37 11.46
CA GLN A 59 5.35 6.90 12.53
C GLN A 59 5.77 6.36 13.89
N GLU A 60 5.91 5.04 14.02
CA GLU A 60 6.38 4.39 15.26
C GLU A 60 7.71 4.99 15.72
N LYS A 61 8.64 5.27 14.80
CA LYS A 61 9.91 5.90 15.17
C LYS A 61 9.74 7.32 15.65
N LEU A 62 8.89 8.10 14.98
CA LEU A 62 8.60 9.46 15.42
C LEU A 62 7.97 9.48 16.81
N GLU A 63 7.02 8.58 17.08
CA GLU A 63 6.40 8.42 18.40
C GLU A 63 7.41 7.98 19.47
N GLU A 64 8.29 7.03 19.14
CA GLU A 64 9.38 6.59 20.02
C GLU A 64 10.31 7.77 20.37
N LEU A 65 10.67 8.60 19.39
CA LEU A 65 11.50 9.78 19.59
C LEU A 65 10.77 10.88 20.35
N GLN A 66 9.48 11.08 20.09
CA GLN A 66 8.64 12.03 20.82
C GLN A 66 8.54 11.65 22.30
N ALA A 67 8.33 10.37 22.61
CA ALA A 67 8.30 9.87 23.99
C ALA A 67 9.65 10.05 24.70
N ARG A 68 10.75 10.14 23.95
CA ARG A 68 12.12 10.35 24.46
C ARG A 68 12.62 11.79 24.32
N SER A 69 11.81 12.72 23.82
CA SER A 69 12.20 14.08 23.40
C SER A 69 13.05 14.81 24.44
N THR A 70 12.77 14.62 25.73
CA THR A 70 13.50 15.23 26.86
C THR A 70 14.96 14.77 27.00
N HIS A 71 15.38 13.72 26.29
CA HIS A 71 16.69 13.10 26.41
C HIS A 71 17.38 12.86 25.06
N ILE A 72 16.91 13.47 23.97
CA ILE A 72 17.62 13.38 22.69
C ILE A 72 18.93 14.15 22.83
N PRO A 73 20.11 13.51 22.77
CA PRO A 73 21.37 14.19 23.02
C PRO A 73 21.59 15.27 21.97
N LEU A 74 21.72 16.53 22.43
CA LEU A 74 22.14 17.67 21.61
C LEU A 74 23.45 17.30 20.89
N GLY A 75 23.36 17.02 19.58
CA GLY A 75 24.52 16.61 18.76
C GLY A 75 24.36 15.29 18.00
N MET A 76 23.31 14.49 18.26
CA MET A 76 23.03 13.28 17.47
C MET A 76 22.30 13.65 16.16
N ARG A 77 23.06 13.92 15.10
CA ARG A 77 22.53 14.48 13.83
C ARG A 77 21.85 13.45 12.92
N THR A 78 22.32 12.20 12.96
CA THR A 78 21.79 11.14 12.10
C THR A 78 21.90 9.78 12.78
N LEU A 79 20.79 9.04 12.85
CA LEU A 79 20.75 7.64 13.24
C LEU A 79 20.37 6.81 12.02
N LYS A 80 21.15 5.78 11.71
CA LYS A 80 20.88 4.88 10.59
C LYS A 80 20.75 3.45 11.08
N GLU A 81 19.57 2.88 10.84
CA GLU A 81 19.27 1.47 11.04
C GLU A 81 19.34 0.78 9.68
N SER A 82 20.30 -0.13 9.55
CA SER A 82 20.59 -0.81 8.29
C SER A 82 19.55 -1.89 7.98
N VAL A 83 19.47 -2.29 6.70
CA VAL A 83 18.66 -3.43 6.25
C VAL A 83 18.89 -4.64 7.17
N GLY A 84 17.81 -5.31 7.57
CA GLY A 84 17.86 -6.46 8.49
C GLY A 84 17.98 -6.11 9.97
N SER A 85 18.09 -4.83 10.33
CA SER A 85 18.19 -4.40 11.74
C SER A 85 16.83 -4.16 12.40
N ILE A 86 15.76 -4.05 11.59
CA ILE A 86 14.39 -3.86 12.07
C ILE A 86 13.74 -5.26 12.25
N PRO A 87 13.43 -5.69 13.48
CA PRO A 87 12.80 -6.99 13.71
C PRO A 87 11.52 -7.12 12.87
N GLN A 88 11.27 -8.31 12.31
CA GLN A 88 10.09 -8.62 11.48
C GLN A 88 10.01 -7.90 10.12
N PHE A 89 10.91 -6.96 9.82
CA PHE A 89 10.91 -6.13 8.62
C PHE A 89 12.31 -6.07 7.96
N PRO A 90 12.90 -7.22 7.60
CA PRO A 90 14.29 -7.29 7.12
C PRO A 90 14.52 -6.55 5.79
N GLU A 91 13.48 -6.32 5.01
CA GLU A 91 13.52 -5.63 3.71
C GLU A 91 13.63 -4.09 3.84
N PHE A 92 13.39 -3.55 5.04
CA PHE A 92 13.39 -2.12 5.32
C PHE A 92 14.70 -1.67 5.97
N GLN A 93 15.07 -0.44 5.69
CA GLN A 93 16.09 0.33 6.40
C GLN A 93 15.52 1.69 6.78
N ARG A 94 15.98 2.26 7.89
CA ARG A 94 15.47 3.52 8.41
C ARG A 94 16.62 4.49 8.69
N THR A 95 16.44 5.75 8.34
CA THR A 95 17.36 6.83 8.67
C THR A 95 16.57 7.92 9.38
N VAL A 96 17.06 8.36 10.52
CA VAL A 96 16.52 9.48 11.29
C VAL A 96 17.54 10.61 11.22
N GLU A 97 17.09 11.79 10.83
CA GLU A 97 17.88 13.02 10.84
C GLU A 97 17.26 14.00 11.81
N ILE A 98 18.09 14.58 12.67
CA ILE A 98 17.67 15.53 13.70
C ILE A 98 18.45 16.82 13.46
N ALA A 99 17.74 17.87 13.08
CA ALA A 99 18.28 19.20 12.87
C ALA A 99 17.84 20.11 14.02
N THR A 100 18.78 20.48 14.88
CA THR A 100 18.53 21.37 16.01
C THR A 100 18.42 22.83 15.57
N HIS A 101 17.76 23.67 16.38
CA HIS A 101 17.49 25.09 16.15
C HIS A 101 16.87 25.35 14.77
N THR A 102 16.04 24.42 14.31
CA THR A 102 15.44 24.43 12.98
C THR A 102 13.94 24.15 13.09
N PRO A 103 13.08 25.05 12.60
CA PRO A 103 13.39 26.26 11.82
C PRO A 103 13.80 27.48 12.68
N VAL A 104 13.65 27.41 14.00
CA VAL A 104 13.96 28.48 14.95
C VAL A 104 14.59 27.87 16.20
N GLU A 105 15.34 28.67 16.97
CA GLU A 105 15.84 28.25 18.28
C GLU A 105 14.72 27.76 19.19
N GLY A 106 14.99 26.68 19.93
CA GLY A 106 13.99 26.03 20.79
C GLY A 106 13.14 24.99 20.07
N LEU A 107 13.37 24.75 18.77
CA LEU A 107 12.74 23.69 17.99
C LEU A 107 13.78 22.86 17.24
N GLN A 108 13.54 21.56 17.20
CA GLN A 108 14.28 20.61 16.38
C GLN A 108 13.37 19.99 15.33
N THR A 109 13.88 19.87 14.11
CA THR A 109 13.22 19.15 13.02
C THR A 109 13.72 17.71 12.99
N VAL A 110 12.80 16.76 13.12
CA VAL A 110 13.08 15.33 13.05
C VAL A 110 12.50 14.76 11.76
N THR A 111 13.37 14.20 10.92
CA THR A 111 13.01 13.58 9.64
C THR A 111 13.31 12.09 9.71
N VAL A 112 12.30 11.25 9.55
CA VAL A 112 12.43 9.80 9.48
C VAL A 112 12.17 9.34 8.05
N THR A 113 13.18 8.71 7.45
CA THR A 113 13.10 8.10 6.12
C THR A 113 13.20 6.60 6.24
N VAL A 114 12.15 5.89 5.82
CA VAL A 114 12.13 4.43 5.71
C VAL A 114 12.23 4.07 4.23
N SER A 115 13.17 3.20 3.87
CA SER A 115 13.37 2.77 2.49
C SER A 115 13.50 1.25 2.37
N TRP A 116 13.17 0.74 1.18
CA TRP A 116 13.22 -0.69 0.87
C TRP A 116 13.68 -0.91 -0.56
N HIS A 117 13.86 -2.16 -0.98
CA HIS A 117 14.46 -2.53 -2.27
C HIS A 117 15.80 -1.80 -2.52
N LYS A 118 16.69 -1.82 -1.53
CA LYS A 118 18.00 -1.15 -1.58
C LYS A 118 17.92 0.37 -1.82
N GLY A 119 16.85 1.01 -1.36
CA GLY A 119 16.66 2.46 -1.50
C GLY A 119 15.95 2.89 -2.79
N ALA A 120 15.46 1.94 -3.61
CA ALA A 120 14.68 2.27 -4.81
C ALA A 120 13.33 2.93 -4.46
N HIS A 121 12.81 2.65 -3.25
CA HIS A 121 11.59 3.24 -2.74
C HIS A 121 11.77 3.72 -1.32
N SER A 122 11.09 4.81 -0.98
CA SER A 122 11.14 5.40 0.36
C SER A 122 9.85 6.12 0.73
N VAL A 123 9.59 6.18 2.02
CA VAL A 123 8.62 7.07 2.67
C VAL A 123 9.40 7.95 3.65
N THR A 124 9.12 9.24 3.63
CA THR A 124 9.74 10.22 4.52
C THR A 124 8.65 10.96 5.28
N LEU A 125 8.77 10.99 6.61
CA LEU A 125 7.92 11.78 7.50
C LEU A 125 8.80 12.76 8.26
N THR A 126 8.34 14.01 8.37
CA THR A 126 9.03 15.08 9.07
C THR A 126 8.10 15.70 10.10
N THR A 127 8.62 15.96 11.29
CA THR A 127 7.91 16.63 12.38
C THR A 127 8.81 17.60 13.13
N LEU A 128 8.20 18.49 13.90
CA LEU A 128 8.89 19.43 14.79
C LEU A 128 8.68 19.00 16.24
N PHE A 129 9.76 18.98 17.01
CA PHE A 129 9.73 18.81 18.46
C PHE A 129 10.34 20.03 19.16
N PRO A 130 9.89 20.36 20.38
CA PRO A 130 10.59 21.34 21.20
C PRO A 130 12.00 20.84 21.57
N GLU A 131 12.93 21.78 21.68
CA GLU A 131 14.24 21.58 22.31
C GLU A 131 14.11 22.01 23.77
N ASP A 132 14.51 21.12 24.70
CA ASP A 132 14.60 21.44 26.13
C ASP A 132 15.94 22.12 26.47
#